data_AF-A0A9E2RKX4-F1
#
_entry.id   AF-A0A9E2RKX4-F1
#
_cell.length_a   1.000
_cell.length_b   1.000
_cell.length_c   1.000
_cell.angle_alpha   90.00
_cell.angle_beta   90.00
_cell.angle_gamma   90.00
#
_symmetry.space_group_name_H-M   'P 1'
#
loop_
_entity.id
_entity.type
_entity.pdbx_description
1 polymer ?
#
loop_
_entity_poly.entity_id
_entity_poly.type
_entity_poly.pdbx_seq_one_letter_code
_entity_poly.pdbx_strand_id
1 'polypeptide(L)'
;MSPILLSLIALAVILAGALFGAWLRNTLPDHHLADDTKDYVRLGTGLIATISALVLGLLIASANSSYDTESSQVRRLTANVVLLDKLLDQYGPESREARDHLRAAIGPLVERIWREDSLDSRKGTPFRATAAAEDAFAKIQELSPKTEAQRALRDRATQVMIDTAQTRLLLFEHADNSIPMPFLAVLVFWLAVIFMSFSLFSRLTPINIAATFVFATSASAAIFLILELSQPFVGLMRISSAPLRNALAQLGAS
;
A
#
# COMPACT_ATOMS: atom_id res chain seq x y z
N MET A 1 8.48 -10.47 0.14
CA MET A 1 7.61 -11.66 -0.03
C MET A 1 6.32 -11.20 -0.70
N SER A 2 5.80 -11.94 -1.69
CA SER A 2 4.60 -11.52 -2.41
C SER A 2 3.35 -11.59 -1.49
N PRO A 3 2.40 -10.64 -1.61
CA PRO A 3 1.11 -10.68 -0.90
C PRO A 3 0.35 -11.99 -1.10
N ILE A 4 0.46 -12.56 -2.30
CA ILE A 4 -0.13 -13.87 -2.66
C ILE A 4 0.48 -14.98 -1.80
N LEU A 5 1.81 -15.02 -1.64
CA LEU A 5 2.45 -16.05 -0.84
C LEU A 5 2.06 -15.93 0.64
N LEU A 6 2.05 -14.72 1.19
CA LEU A 6 1.67 -14.49 2.59
C LEU A 6 0.21 -14.86 2.88
N SER A 7 -0.71 -14.51 1.96
CA SER A 7 -2.12 -14.91 2.08
C SER A 7 -2.30 -16.42 1.93
N LEU A 8 -1.57 -17.09 1.02
CA LEU A 8 -1.57 -18.55 0.93
C LEU A 8 -1.03 -19.23 2.19
N ILE A 9 0.01 -18.67 2.81
CA ILE A 9 0.52 -19.15 4.11
C ILE A 9 -0.56 -18.97 5.17
N ALA A 10 -1.21 -17.80 5.23
CA ALA A 10 -2.30 -17.57 6.17
C ALA A 10 -3.45 -18.57 5.98
N LEU A 11 -3.87 -18.82 4.73
CA LEU A 11 -4.87 -19.83 4.39
C LEU A 11 -4.45 -21.22 4.88
N ALA A 12 -3.21 -21.62 4.61
CA ALA A 12 -2.68 -22.92 5.02
C ALA A 12 -2.67 -23.05 6.55
N VAL A 13 -2.30 -22.00 7.29
CA VAL A 13 -2.32 -21.97 8.76
C VAL A 13 -3.75 -22.06 9.30
N ILE A 14 -4.70 -21.34 8.72
CA ILE A 14 -6.12 -21.39 9.12
C ILE A 14 -6.70 -22.80 8.87
N LEU A 15 -6.43 -23.39 7.71
CA LEU A 15 -6.86 -24.75 7.38
C LEU A 15 -6.17 -25.80 8.26
N ALA A 16 -4.89 -25.62 8.58
CA ALA A 16 -4.18 -26.49 9.52
C ALA A 16 -4.80 -26.42 10.92
N GLY A 17 -5.20 -25.24 11.39
CA GLY A 17 -5.95 -25.07 12.64
C GLY A 17 -7.27 -25.83 12.62
N ALA A 18 -8.04 -25.73 11.52
CA ALA A 18 -9.27 -26.50 11.34
C ALA A 18 -9.04 -28.02 11.36
N LEU A 19 -8.04 -28.52 10.61
CA LEU A 19 -7.67 -29.93 10.59
C LEU A 19 -7.20 -30.42 11.96
N PHE A 20 -6.43 -29.60 12.68
CA PHE A 20 -5.99 -29.91 14.04
C PHE A 20 -7.18 -30.01 15.01
N GLY A 21 -8.15 -29.10 14.90
CA GLY A 21 -9.40 -29.17 15.67
C GLY A 21 -10.20 -30.43 15.36
N ALA A 22 -10.30 -30.81 14.09
CA ALA A 22 -10.95 -32.05 13.66
C ALA A 22 -10.24 -33.32 14.18
N TRP A 23 -8.91 -33.33 14.15
CA TRP A 23 -8.10 -34.42 14.69
C TRP A 23 -8.25 -34.54 16.20
N LEU A 24 -8.20 -33.41 16.91
CA LEU A 24 -8.37 -33.33 18.35
C LEU A 24 -9.76 -33.85 18.76
N ARG A 25 -10.81 -33.51 18.00
CA ARG A 25 -12.17 -34.05 18.18
C ARG A 25 -12.24 -35.57 18.11
N ASN A 26 -11.52 -36.20 17.17
CA ASN A 26 -11.52 -37.65 17.01
C ASN A 26 -10.67 -38.38 18.07
N THR A 27 -9.77 -37.66 18.73
CA THR A 27 -8.84 -38.22 19.72
C THR A 27 -9.35 -38.02 21.16
N LEU A 28 -10.17 -36.99 21.40
CA LEU A 28 -10.73 -36.73 22.73
C LEU A 28 -11.96 -37.61 23.01
N PRO A 29 -11.96 -38.30 24.15
CA PRO A 29 -13.10 -39.09 24.58
C PRO A 29 -14.26 -38.21 25.09
N ASP A 30 -15.50 -38.68 24.93
CA ASP A 30 -16.75 -37.88 25.01
C ASP A 30 -16.95 -37.07 26.31
N HIS A 31 -16.37 -37.53 27.43
CA HIS A 31 -16.40 -36.85 28.73
C HIS A 31 -15.70 -35.48 28.79
N HIS A 32 -14.73 -35.18 27.92
CA HIS A 32 -14.14 -33.83 27.79
C HIS A 32 -14.90 -32.91 26.80
N LEU A 33 -15.92 -33.45 26.13
CA LEU A 33 -16.84 -32.73 25.23
C LEU A 33 -18.18 -32.41 25.94
N ALA A 34 -18.24 -32.50 27.27
CA ALA A 34 -19.39 -32.13 28.08
C ALA A 34 -19.82 -30.67 27.78
N ASP A 35 -21.13 -30.41 27.79
CA ASP A 35 -21.69 -29.14 27.31
C ASP A 35 -21.12 -27.92 28.07
N ASP A 36 -20.82 -28.03 29.37
CA ASP A 36 -20.20 -26.94 30.15
C ASP A 36 -18.82 -26.51 29.64
N THR A 37 -17.98 -27.46 29.22
CA THR A 37 -16.63 -27.16 28.69
C THR A 37 -16.72 -26.56 27.29
N LYS A 38 -17.65 -27.08 26.48
CA LYS A 38 -17.93 -26.59 25.13
C LYS A 38 -18.47 -25.16 25.14
N ASP A 39 -19.35 -24.81 26.07
CA ASP A 39 -19.88 -23.46 26.20
C ASP A 39 -18.82 -22.47 26.66
N TYR A 40 -17.92 -22.87 27.57
CA TYR A 40 -16.77 -22.05 27.97
C TYR A 40 -15.84 -21.75 26.78
N VAL A 41 -15.46 -22.76 26.00
CA VAL A 41 -14.59 -22.57 24.83
C VAL A 41 -15.29 -21.77 23.73
N ARG A 42 -16.60 -21.95 23.54
CA ARG A 42 -17.40 -21.15 22.59
C ARG A 42 -17.47 -19.68 22.99
N LEU A 43 -17.66 -19.38 24.29
CA LEU A 43 -17.63 -18.01 24.80
C LEU A 43 -16.26 -17.36 24.58
N GLY A 44 -15.17 -18.05 24.92
CA GLY A 44 -13.81 -17.57 24.67
C GLY A 44 -13.53 -17.36 23.18
N THR A 45 -13.96 -18.29 22.33
CA THR A 45 -13.82 -18.17 20.87
C THR A 45 -14.63 -16.98 20.33
N GLY A 46 -15.83 -16.74 20.87
CA GLY A 46 -16.66 -15.58 20.53
C GLY A 46 -15.96 -14.26 20.85
N LEU A 47 -15.29 -14.16 22.01
CA LEU A 47 -14.49 -12.99 22.38
C LEU A 47 -13.28 -12.81 21.44
N ILE A 48 -12.57 -13.89 21.11
CA ILE A 48 -11.45 -13.82 20.15
C ILE A 48 -11.96 -13.38 18.78
N ALA A 49 -13.14 -13.85 18.35
CA ALA A 49 -13.75 -13.48 17.09
C ALA A 49 -14.11 -11.99 17.01
N THR A 50 -14.66 -11.40 18.09
CA THR A 50 -14.99 -9.96 18.09
C THR A 50 -13.74 -9.10 18.05
N ILE A 51 -12.69 -9.44 18.83
CA ILE A 51 -11.42 -8.73 18.80
C ILE A 51 -10.74 -8.89 17.42
N SER A 52 -10.77 -10.09 16.84
CA SER A 52 -10.23 -10.36 15.50
C SER A 52 -10.95 -9.55 14.43
N ALA A 53 -12.28 -9.45 14.49
CA ALA A 53 -13.06 -8.65 13.55
C ALA A 53 -12.70 -7.16 13.63
N LEU A 54 -12.52 -6.62 14.84
CA LEU A 54 -12.07 -5.23 15.04
C LEU A 54 -10.67 -5.00 14.49
N VAL A 55 -9.71 -5.88 14.80
CA VAL A 55 -8.34 -5.78 14.29
C VAL A 55 -8.30 -5.91 12.77
N LEU A 56 -9.02 -6.87 12.20
CA LEU A 56 -9.14 -7.03 10.75
C LEU A 56 -9.69 -5.76 10.10
N GLY A 57 -10.79 -5.19 10.64
CA GLY A 57 -11.38 -3.95 10.14
C GLY A 57 -10.43 -2.75 10.23
N LEU A 58 -9.70 -2.62 11.35
CA LEU A 58 -8.71 -1.55 11.53
C LEU A 58 -7.52 -1.70 10.58
N LEU A 59 -7.05 -2.92 10.33
CA LEU A 59 -5.98 -3.19 9.38
C LEU A 59 -6.41 -2.88 7.94
N ILE A 60 -7.65 -3.23 7.54
CA ILE A 60 -8.22 -2.84 6.24
C ILE A 60 -8.30 -1.32 6.13
N ALA A 61 -8.84 -0.64 7.14
CA ALA A 61 -8.96 0.81 7.14
C ALA A 61 -7.60 1.51 7.07
N SER A 62 -6.62 1.02 7.82
CA SER A 62 -5.23 1.52 7.79
C SER A 62 -4.60 1.30 6.42
N ALA A 63 -4.75 0.10 5.83
CA ALA A 63 -4.22 -0.21 4.50
C ALA A 63 -4.84 0.71 3.44
N ASN A 64 -6.16 0.91 3.49
CA ASN A 64 -6.87 1.79 2.57
C ASN A 64 -6.46 3.26 2.75
N SER A 65 -6.33 3.73 3.99
CA SER A 65 -5.86 5.09 4.28
C SER A 65 -4.45 5.34 3.74
N SER A 66 -3.53 4.38 3.91
CA SER A 66 -2.18 4.45 3.34
C SER A 66 -2.23 4.50 1.81
N TYR A 67 -3.01 3.61 1.18
CA TYR A 67 -3.20 3.60 -0.26
C TYR A 67 -3.75 4.93 -0.80
N ASP A 68 -4.79 5.48 -0.15
CA ASP A 68 -5.39 6.77 -0.51
C ASP A 68 -4.41 7.92 -0.34
N THR A 69 -3.59 7.89 0.73
CA THR A 69 -2.54 8.88 0.97
C THR A 69 -1.51 8.86 -0.15
N GLU A 70 -0.94 7.71 -0.49
CA GLU A 70 0.04 7.55 -1.57
C GLU A 70 -0.55 7.96 -2.93
N SER A 71 -1.78 7.53 -3.22
CA SER A 71 -2.52 7.93 -4.43
C SER A 71 -2.70 9.44 -4.53
N SER A 72 -3.02 10.09 -3.40
CA SER A 72 -3.17 11.55 -3.35
C SER A 72 -1.83 12.27 -3.57
N GLN A 73 -0.72 11.73 -3.05
CA GLN A 73 0.61 12.29 -3.24
C GLN A 73 1.05 12.20 -4.71
N VAL A 74 0.81 11.07 -5.38
CA VAL A 74 1.06 10.92 -6.84
C VAL A 74 0.22 11.91 -7.65
N ARG A 75 -1.04 12.11 -7.30
CA ARG A 75 -1.90 13.12 -7.96
C ARG A 75 -1.39 14.54 -7.74
N ARG A 76 -0.98 14.89 -6.51
CA ARG A 76 -0.39 16.21 -6.19
C ARG A 76 0.89 16.45 -6.96
N LEU A 77 1.78 15.45 -6.99
CA LEU A 77 3.00 15.50 -7.79
C LEU A 77 2.70 15.75 -9.28
N THR A 78 1.73 15.03 -9.83
CA THR A 78 1.27 15.24 -11.22
C THR A 78 0.78 16.68 -11.45
N ALA A 79 -0.05 17.19 -10.55
CA ALA A 79 -0.59 18.54 -10.63
C ALA A 79 0.52 19.61 -10.54
N ASN A 80 1.48 19.44 -9.63
CA ASN A 80 2.60 20.35 -9.45
C ASN A 80 3.50 20.40 -10.68
N VAL A 81 3.78 19.25 -11.30
CA VAL A 81 4.56 19.17 -12.54
C VAL A 81 3.86 19.94 -13.68
N VAL A 82 2.56 19.73 -13.87
CA VAL A 82 1.78 20.45 -14.89
C VAL A 82 1.72 21.95 -14.59
N LEU A 83 1.54 22.34 -13.33
CA LEU A 83 1.52 23.73 -12.91
C LEU A 83 2.87 24.40 -13.16
N LEU A 84 3.97 23.72 -12.81
CA LEU A 84 5.33 24.23 -13.02
C LEU A 84 5.61 24.46 -14.51
N ASP A 85 5.23 23.51 -15.37
CA ASP A 85 5.39 23.69 -16.82
C ASP A 85 4.59 24.90 -17.34
N LYS A 86 3.34 25.08 -16.89
CA LYS A 86 2.52 26.25 -17.25
C LYS A 86 3.12 27.57 -16.77
N LEU A 87 3.70 27.60 -15.57
CA LEU A 87 4.35 28.81 -15.05
C LEU A 87 5.60 29.16 -15.86
N LEU A 88 6.39 28.16 -16.26
CA LEU A 88 7.55 28.36 -17.11
C LEU A 88 7.13 28.80 -18.52
N ASP A 89 6.08 28.22 -19.08
CA ASP A 89 5.53 28.66 -20.38
C ASP A 89 5.10 30.13 -20.36
N GLN A 90 4.42 30.57 -19.30
CA GLN A 90 4.04 31.98 -19.10
C GLN A 90 5.23 32.91 -18.86
N TYR A 91 6.34 32.41 -18.32
CA TYR A 91 7.57 33.20 -18.11
C TYR A 91 8.19 33.64 -19.44
N GLY A 92 8.02 32.83 -20.49
CA GLY A 92 8.48 33.11 -21.85
C GLY A 92 9.69 32.28 -22.28
N PRO A 93 10.32 32.61 -23.42
CA PRO A 93 11.32 31.75 -24.07
C PRO A 93 12.61 31.52 -23.25
N GLU A 94 12.90 32.38 -22.29
CA GLU A 94 14.06 32.25 -21.38
C GLU A 94 13.95 31.01 -20.46
N SER A 95 12.74 30.47 -20.25
CA SER A 95 12.52 29.29 -19.40
C SER A 95 12.60 27.94 -20.14
N ARG A 96 12.83 27.93 -21.46
CA ARG A 96 12.81 26.72 -22.29
C ARG A 96 13.79 25.65 -21.80
N GLU A 97 15.01 26.05 -21.46
CA GLU A 97 16.03 25.13 -20.95
C GLU A 97 15.56 24.48 -19.62
N ALA A 98 14.95 25.26 -18.72
CA ALA A 98 14.37 24.73 -17.49
C ALA A 98 13.21 23.75 -17.73
N ARG A 99 12.35 24.02 -18.73
CA ARG A 99 11.26 23.09 -19.12
C ARG A 99 11.80 21.78 -19.68
N ASP A 100 12.86 21.83 -20.47
CA ASP A 100 13.45 20.63 -21.06
C ASP A 100 14.09 19.74 -19.99
N HIS A 101 14.80 20.33 -19.02
CA HIS A 101 15.30 19.60 -17.86
C HIS A 101 14.19 19.05 -16.98
N LEU A 102 13.11 19.81 -16.75
CA LEU A 102 11.94 19.33 -16.02
C LEU A 102 11.30 18.12 -16.70
N ARG A 103 11.09 18.17 -18.02
CA ARG A 103 10.55 17.05 -18.81
C ARG A 103 11.46 15.83 -18.76
N ALA A 104 12.77 16.03 -18.89
CA ALA A 104 13.77 14.97 -18.78
C ALA A 104 13.81 14.33 -17.38
N ALA A 105 13.46 15.09 -16.32
CA ALA A 105 13.44 14.59 -14.95
C ALA A 105 12.24 13.68 -14.63
N ILE A 106 11.10 13.84 -15.31
CA ILE A 106 9.88 13.08 -14.98
C ILE A 106 10.00 11.60 -15.36
N GLY A 107 10.63 11.27 -16.50
CA GLY A 107 10.81 9.87 -16.93
C GLY A 107 11.54 9.02 -15.87
N PRO A 108 12.75 9.42 -15.44
CA PRO A 108 13.47 8.78 -14.34
C PRO A 108 12.70 8.80 -13.01
N LEU A 109 11.89 9.83 -12.77
CA LEU A 109 11.07 9.94 -11.56
C LEU A 109 9.94 8.89 -11.55
N VAL A 110 9.21 8.71 -12.66
CA VAL A 110 8.22 7.63 -12.82
C VAL A 110 8.90 6.28 -12.62
N GLU A 111 10.04 6.08 -13.28
CA GLU A 111 10.72 4.80 -13.21
C GLU A 111 11.14 4.49 -11.77
N ARG A 112 11.64 5.47 -11.02
CA ARG A 112 12.08 5.23 -9.65
C ARG A 112 10.94 4.99 -8.67
N ILE A 113 9.85 5.76 -8.74
CA ILE A 113 8.68 5.54 -7.86
C ILE A 113 8.11 4.13 -8.04
N TRP A 114 8.00 3.64 -9.29
CA TRP A 114 7.45 2.32 -9.56
C TRP A 114 8.47 1.17 -9.47
N ARG A 115 9.79 1.44 -9.49
CA ARG A 115 10.85 0.41 -9.40
C ARG A 115 11.38 0.22 -7.97
N GLU A 116 11.34 1.25 -7.12
CA GLU A 116 11.76 1.16 -5.71
C GLU A 116 10.84 0.25 -4.88
N ASP A 117 9.54 0.21 -5.19
CA ASP A 117 8.57 -0.64 -4.50
C ASP A 117 8.52 -2.08 -5.06
N SER A 118 9.16 -2.33 -6.20
CA SER A 118 9.30 -3.69 -6.73
C SER A 118 10.10 -4.57 -5.76
N LEU A 119 9.68 -5.81 -5.59
CA LEU A 119 10.11 -6.75 -4.54
C LEU A 119 11.64 -6.95 -4.41
N ASP A 120 12.42 -6.53 -5.41
CA ASP A 120 13.88 -6.64 -5.47
C ASP A 120 14.65 -5.38 -4.98
N SER A 121 14.00 -4.21 -4.84
CA SER A 121 14.68 -2.93 -4.58
C SER A 121 14.65 -2.46 -3.13
N ARG A 122 14.08 -3.23 -2.19
CA ARG A 122 13.98 -2.87 -0.75
C ARG A 122 15.34 -2.82 -0.01
N LYS A 123 16.46 -2.81 -0.74
CA LYS A 123 17.82 -2.58 -0.25
C LYS A 123 18.26 -1.14 -0.54
N GLY A 124 17.71 -0.22 0.25
CA GLY A 124 18.41 0.97 0.76
C GLY A 124 19.24 1.78 -0.24
N THR A 125 18.67 2.15 -1.40
CA THR A 125 19.24 3.27 -2.16
C THR A 125 18.86 4.58 -1.46
N PRO A 126 19.82 5.34 -0.89
CA PRO A 126 19.50 6.60 -0.24
C PRO A 126 18.84 7.56 -1.22
N PHE A 127 17.86 8.31 -0.73
CA PHE A 127 17.15 9.32 -1.50
C PHE A 127 18.14 10.33 -2.08
N ARG A 128 18.31 10.30 -3.41
CA ARG A 128 19.02 11.34 -4.16
C ARG A 128 18.11 11.94 -5.22
N ALA A 129 17.97 13.26 -5.25
CA ALA A 129 17.28 13.93 -6.35
C ALA A 129 17.96 13.50 -7.66
N THR A 130 17.16 13.33 -8.71
CA THR A 130 17.72 12.99 -10.03
C THR A 130 18.54 14.18 -10.49
N ALA A 131 19.71 13.98 -11.09
CA ALA A 131 20.53 15.10 -11.60
C ALA A 131 19.70 16.07 -12.46
N ALA A 132 18.80 15.55 -13.31
CA ALA A 132 17.89 16.36 -14.11
C ALA A 132 16.90 17.25 -13.29
N ALA A 133 16.51 16.83 -12.08
CA ALA A 133 15.67 17.65 -11.20
C ALA A 133 16.49 18.73 -10.48
N GLU A 134 17.74 18.44 -10.12
CA GLU A 134 18.69 19.43 -9.59
C GLU A 134 19.04 20.48 -10.66
N ASP A 135 19.25 20.05 -11.91
CA ASP A 135 19.52 20.92 -13.05
C ASP A 135 18.33 21.83 -13.37
N ALA A 136 17.11 21.29 -13.36
CA ALA A 136 15.89 22.08 -13.53
C ALA A 136 15.77 23.14 -12.43
N PHE A 137 16.11 22.79 -11.18
CA PHE A 137 16.09 23.71 -10.06
C PHE A 137 17.11 24.85 -10.22
N ALA A 138 18.35 24.50 -10.59
CA ALA A 138 19.40 25.48 -10.87
C ALA A 138 18.99 26.44 -11.99
N LYS A 139 18.43 25.92 -13.09
CA LYS A 139 18.00 26.71 -14.24
C LYS A 139 16.87 27.69 -13.92
N ILE A 140 15.94 27.31 -13.04
CA ILE A 140 14.89 28.23 -12.58
C ILE A 140 15.47 29.35 -11.69
N GLN A 141 16.53 29.08 -10.93
CA GLN A 141 17.22 30.12 -10.16
C GLN A 141 18.07 31.07 -11.02
N GLU A 142 18.59 30.58 -12.15
CA GLU A 142 19.35 31.39 -13.12
C GLU A 142 18.47 32.38 -13.90
N LEU A 143 17.14 32.18 -13.91
CA LEU A 143 16.21 33.11 -14.56
C LEU A 143 16.34 34.52 -13.99
N SER A 144 16.62 35.49 -14.86
CA SER A 144 16.81 36.90 -14.52
C SER A 144 15.54 37.70 -14.83
N PRO A 145 14.59 37.85 -13.87
CA PRO A 145 13.33 38.52 -14.13
C PRO A 145 13.53 40.00 -14.47
N LYS A 146 13.01 40.42 -15.62
CA LYS A 146 13.04 41.81 -16.12
C LYS A 146 11.80 42.59 -15.70
N THR A 147 10.71 41.91 -15.34
CA THR A 147 9.45 42.52 -14.91
C THR A 147 8.99 41.99 -13.55
N GLU A 148 8.13 42.74 -12.86
CA GLU A 148 7.53 42.32 -11.58
C GLU A 148 6.66 41.06 -11.75
N ALA A 149 5.97 40.93 -12.89
CA ALA A 149 5.25 39.73 -13.27
C ALA A 149 6.17 38.51 -13.43
N GLN A 150 7.34 38.67 -14.07
CA GLN A 150 8.34 37.60 -14.17
C GLN A 150 8.92 37.23 -12.81
N ARG A 151 9.13 38.20 -11.91
CA ARG A 151 9.58 37.92 -10.54
C ARG A 151 8.54 37.08 -9.79
N ALA A 152 7.27 37.45 -9.84
CA ALA A 152 6.18 36.68 -9.22
C ALA A 152 6.07 35.25 -9.78
N LEU A 153 6.24 35.06 -11.10
CA LEU A 153 6.25 33.74 -11.74
C LEU A 153 7.42 32.88 -11.28
N ARG A 154 8.64 33.45 -11.20
CA ARG A 154 9.83 32.76 -10.70
C ARG A 154 9.66 32.33 -9.25
N ASP A 155 9.14 33.21 -8.40
CA ASP A 155 8.92 32.91 -6.98
C ASP A 155 7.89 31.79 -6.81
N ARG A 156 6.79 31.84 -7.57
CA ARG A 156 5.77 30.78 -7.60
C ARG A 156 6.34 29.44 -8.09
N ALA A 157 7.15 29.44 -9.15
CA ALA A 157 7.80 28.25 -9.69
C ALA A 157 8.77 27.62 -8.67
N THR A 158 9.53 28.45 -7.97
CA THR A 158 10.44 28.01 -6.90
C THR A 158 9.67 27.37 -5.75
N GLN A 159 8.55 27.97 -5.34
CA GLN A 159 7.68 27.40 -4.30
C GLN A 159 7.13 26.03 -4.69
N VAL A 160 6.60 25.90 -5.92
CA VAL A 160 6.07 24.62 -6.43
C VAL A 160 7.15 23.53 -6.48
N MET A 161 8.40 23.88 -6.79
CA MET A 161 9.51 22.93 -6.73
C MET A 161 9.85 22.48 -5.31
N ILE A 162 9.84 23.39 -4.34
CA ILE A 162 10.05 23.05 -2.93
C ILE A 162 8.95 22.10 -2.44
N ASP A 163 7.69 22.43 -2.73
CA ASP A 163 6.53 21.59 -2.36
C ASP A 163 6.62 20.20 -3.03
N THR A 164 7.12 20.15 -4.27
CA THR A 164 7.35 18.90 -5.01
C THR A 164 8.46 18.06 -4.37
N ALA A 165 9.57 18.69 -3.98
CA ALA A 165 10.66 18.02 -3.29
C ALA A 165 10.21 17.47 -1.92
N GLN A 166 9.43 18.25 -1.16
CA GLN A 166 8.84 17.81 0.12
C GLN A 166 7.87 16.65 -0.06
N THR A 167 6.94 16.75 -1.02
CA THR A 167 5.99 15.67 -1.32
C THR A 167 6.73 14.40 -1.71
N ARG A 168 7.79 14.53 -2.51
CA ARG A 168 8.63 13.39 -2.90
C ARG A 168 9.31 12.77 -1.68
N LEU A 169 9.91 13.57 -0.78
CA LEU A 169 10.53 13.06 0.45
C LEU A 169 9.51 12.30 1.32
N LEU A 170 8.30 12.82 1.47
CA LEU A 170 7.24 12.16 2.24
C LEU A 170 6.85 10.81 1.64
N LEU A 171 6.77 10.70 0.31
CA LEU A 171 6.49 9.45 -0.42
C LEU A 171 7.55 8.38 -0.12
N PHE A 172 8.81 8.78 0.09
CA PHE A 172 9.90 7.86 0.46
C PHE A 172 9.97 7.55 1.95
N GLU A 173 9.62 8.50 2.82
CA GLU A 173 9.59 8.32 4.28
C GLU A 173 8.40 7.44 4.70
N HIS A 174 7.26 7.53 4.01
CA HIS A 174 6.06 6.74 4.28
C HIS A 174 6.06 5.37 3.59
N ALA A 175 7.00 5.09 2.67
CA ALA A 175 7.15 3.77 2.06
C ALA A 175 7.49 2.67 3.09
N ASP A 176 8.04 3.04 4.25
CA ASP A 176 8.32 2.11 5.36
C ASP A 176 7.13 1.90 6.31
N ASN A 177 5.99 2.58 6.10
CA ASN A 177 4.78 2.44 6.93
C ASN A 177 3.95 1.20 6.55
N SER A 178 4.65 0.10 6.22
CA SER A 178 4.06 -1.21 6.03
C SER A 178 3.35 -1.65 7.31
N ILE A 179 2.18 -2.28 7.17
CA ILE A 179 1.46 -2.86 8.31
C ILE A 179 2.42 -3.72 9.12
N PRO A 180 2.53 -3.51 10.45
CA PRO A 180 3.52 -4.25 11.21
C PRO A 180 3.17 -5.73 11.20
N MET A 181 4.08 -6.54 10.63
CA MET A 181 3.92 -7.99 10.50
C MET A 181 3.45 -8.72 11.77
N PRO A 182 3.84 -8.31 13.00
CA PRO A 182 3.32 -8.92 14.23
C PRO A 182 1.79 -8.86 14.36
N PHE A 183 1.15 -7.76 13.96
CA PHE A 183 -0.31 -7.64 14.01
C PHE A 183 -0.99 -8.65 13.09
N LEU A 184 -0.44 -8.82 11.88
CA LEU A 184 -0.94 -9.82 10.94
C LEU A 184 -0.75 -11.24 11.47
N ALA A 185 0.42 -11.54 12.05
CA ALA A 185 0.70 -12.86 12.62
C ALA A 185 -0.27 -13.21 13.77
N VAL A 186 -0.53 -12.26 14.67
CA VAL A 186 -1.51 -12.42 15.75
C VAL A 186 -2.93 -12.62 15.21
N LEU A 187 -3.33 -11.87 14.19
CA LEU A 187 -4.64 -12.03 13.55
C LEU A 187 -4.79 -13.41 12.89
N VAL A 188 -3.79 -13.88 12.14
CA VAL A 188 -3.79 -15.22 11.53
C VAL A 188 -3.86 -16.30 12.60
N PHE A 189 -3.12 -16.13 13.70
CA PHE A 189 -3.17 -17.03 14.84
C PHE A 189 -4.57 -17.09 15.47
N TRP A 190 -5.21 -15.95 15.73
CA TRP A 190 -6.57 -15.90 16.26
C TRP A 190 -7.59 -16.55 15.32
N LEU A 191 -7.48 -16.30 14.01
CA LEU A 191 -8.30 -16.97 13.00
C LEU A 191 -8.10 -18.48 13.06
N ALA A 192 -6.85 -18.98 13.10
CA ALA A 192 -6.58 -20.41 13.22
C ALA A 192 -7.22 -21.02 14.47
N VAL A 193 -7.17 -20.33 15.62
CA VAL A 193 -7.83 -20.77 16.86
C VAL A 193 -9.36 -20.81 16.71
N ILE A 194 -9.98 -19.81 16.07
CA ILE A 194 -11.42 -19.80 15.83
C ILE A 194 -11.85 -21.00 14.97
N PHE A 195 -11.13 -21.25 13.87
CA PHE A 195 -11.40 -22.37 12.97
C PHE A 195 -11.12 -23.73 13.62
N MET A 196 -10.10 -23.81 14.47
CA MET A 196 -9.82 -24.96 15.32
C MET A 196 -10.99 -25.24 16.26
N SER A 197 -11.49 -24.24 16.99
CA SER A 197 -12.64 -24.37 17.88
C SER A 197 -13.90 -24.82 17.13
N PHE A 198 -14.19 -24.24 15.95
CA PHE A 198 -15.33 -24.67 15.14
C PHE A 198 -15.21 -26.14 14.72
N SER A 199 -14.02 -26.57 14.29
CA SER A 199 -13.80 -27.95 13.85
C SER A 199 -13.80 -28.94 15.02
N LEU A 200 -13.35 -28.52 16.20
CA LEU A 200 -13.35 -29.31 17.43
C LEU A 200 -14.77 -29.68 17.88
N PHE A 201 -15.73 -28.78 17.75
CA PHE A 201 -17.11 -28.99 18.20
C PHE A 201 -18.09 -29.36 17.08
N SER A 202 -17.62 -29.48 15.84
CA SER A 202 -18.45 -29.77 14.68
C SER A 202 -18.30 -31.21 14.20
N ARG A 203 -19.41 -31.85 13.80
CA ARG A 203 -19.34 -33.14 13.11
C ARG A 203 -18.72 -32.93 11.73
N LEU A 204 -17.79 -33.80 11.32
CA LEU A 204 -17.14 -33.78 10.01
C LEU A 204 -18.10 -34.23 8.91
N THR A 205 -19.17 -33.48 8.69
CA THR A 205 -20.05 -33.66 7.54
C THR A 205 -19.45 -32.95 6.32
N PRO A 206 -19.72 -33.43 5.10
CA PRO A 206 -19.26 -32.76 3.88
C PRO A 206 -19.65 -31.27 3.82
N ILE A 207 -20.84 -30.93 4.35
CA ILE A 207 -21.35 -29.56 4.43
C ILE A 207 -20.46 -28.69 5.32
N ASN A 208 -20.09 -29.18 6.51
CA ASN A 208 -19.26 -28.43 7.45
C ASN A 208 -17.84 -28.23 6.90
N ILE A 209 -17.30 -29.24 6.21
CA ILE A 209 -15.99 -29.13 5.53
C ILE A 209 -16.05 -28.08 4.42
N ALA A 210 -17.09 -28.11 3.58
CA ALA A 210 -17.29 -27.14 2.52
C ALA A 210 -17.44 -25.71 3.08
N ALA A 211 -18.24 -25.53 4.14
CA ALA A 211 -18.42 -24.25 4.81
C ALA A 211 -17.10 -23.71 5.39
N THR A 212 -16.33 -24.56 6.08
CA THR A 212 -14.99 -24.21 6.59
C THR A 212 -14.06 -23.74 5.48
N PHE A 213 -14.06 -24.41 4.33
CA PHE A 213 -13.23 -23.99 3.20
C PHE A 213 -13.64 -22.62 2.66
N VAL A 214 -14.95 -22.37 2.51
CA VAL A 214 -15.48 -21.07 2.07
C VAL A 214 -15.09 -19.95 3.06
N PHE A 215 -15.28 -20.17 4.36
CA PHE A 215 -14.92 -19.18 5.37
C PHE A 215 -13.42 -18.93 5.45
N ALA A 216 -12.59 -19.97 5.38
CA ALA A 216 -11.14 -19.84 5.40
C ALA A 216 -10.64 -19.07 4.18
N THR A 217 -11.21 -19.37 3.00
CA THR A 217 -10.91 -18.64 1.76
C THR A 217 -11.33 -17.18 1.86
N SER A 218 -12.50 -16.88 2.42
CA SER A 218 -12.95 -15.50 2.65
C SER A 218 -12.03 -14.74 3.59
N ALA A 219 -11.60 -15.34 4.69
CA ALA A 219 -10.67 -14.72 5.64
C ALA A 219 -9.30 -14.47 5.00
N SER A 220 -8.79 -15.45 4.26
CA SER A 220 -7.55 -15.31 3.49
C SER A 220 -7.65 -14.23 2.41
N ALA A 221 -8.79 -14.08 1.75
CA ALA A 221 -9.02 -13.04 0.75
C ALA A 221 -8.99 -11.64 1.39
N ALA A 222 -9.54 -11.48 2.60
CA ALA A 222 -9.44 -10.22 3.35
C ALA A 222 -7.99 -9.90 3.72
N ILE A 223 -7.22 -10.89 4.18
CA ILE A 223 -5.77 -10.73 4.44
C ILE A 223 -5.00 -10.36 3.16
N PHE A 224 -5.32 -11.02 2.05
CA PHE A 224 -4.74 -10.70 0.75
C PHE A 224 -5.00 -9.25 0.37
N LEU A 225 -6.24 -8.77 0.52
CA LEU A 225 -6.63 -7.40 0.21
C LEU A 225 -5.89 -6.38 1.09
N ILE A 226 -5.71 -6.67 2.38
CA ILE A 226 -4.90 -5.85 3.30
C ILE A 226 -3.45 -5.75 2.80
N LEU A 227 -2.84 -6.89 2.47
CA LEU A 227 -1.46 -6.94 2.01
C LEU A 227 -1.27 -6.25 0.65
N GLU A 228 -2.24 -6.38 -0.25
CA GLU A 228 -2.21 -5.75 -1.56
C GLU A 228 -2.39 -4.24 -1.47
N LEU A 229 -3.29 -3.75 -0.60
CA LEU A 229 -3.42 -2.32 -0.31
C LEU A 229 -2.18 -1.74 0.39
N SER A 230 -1.47 -2.55 1.17
CA SER A 230 -0.21 -2.12 1.82
C SER A 230 0.98 -2.00 0.86
N GLN A 231 0.84 -2.47 -0.39
CA GLN A 231 1.86 -2.38 -1.45
C GLN A 231 1.31 -1.58 -2.64
N PRO A 232 1.12 -0.26 -2.50
CA PRO A 232 0.36 0.54 -3.46
C PRO A 232 0.98 0.59 -4.87
N PHE A 233 2.28 0.35 -5.04
CA PHE A 233 2.91 0.37 -6.37
C PHE A 233 3.16 -1.03 -6.96
N VAL A 234 2.84 -2.11 -6.22
CA VAL A 234 3.01 -3.51 -6.65
C VAL A 234 1.74 -4.33 -6.39
N GLY A 235 1.25 -5.04 -7.40
CA GLY A 235 0.10 -5.95 -7.26
C GLY A 235 -1.01 -5.67 -8.27
N LEU A 236 -2.18 -6.28 -8.07
CA LEU A 236 -3.37 -6.12 -8.90
C LEU A 236 -3.99 -4.73 -8.74
N MET A 237 -4.05 -4.22 -7.49
CA MET A 237 -4.57 -2.88 -7.17
C MET A 237 -3.49 -1.80 -7.17
N ARG A 238 -2.52 -1.88 -8.08
CA ARG A 238 -1.45 -0.89 -8.18
C ARG A 238 -1.98 0.50 -8.56
N ILE A 239 -1.39 1.54 -7.98
CA ILE A 239 -1.53 2.92 -8.45
C ILE A 239 -0.94 2.99 -9.86
N SER A 240 -1.76 3.41 -10.82
CA SER A 240 -1.33 3.54 -12.21
C SER A 240 -0.35 4.70 -12.38
N SER A 241 0.73 4.49 -13.13
CA SER A 241 1.62 5.58 -13.58
C SER A 241 1.04 6.40 -14.73
N ALA A 242 -0.13 6.02 -15.27
CA ALA A 242 -0.76 6.69 -16.40
C ALA A 242 -1.01 8.19 -16.17
N PRO A 243 -1.44 8.70 -15.00
CA PRO A 243 -1.64 10.14 -14.80
C PRO A 243 -0.35 10.95 -15.00
N LEU A 244 0.77 10.48 -14.43
CA LEU A 244 2.08 11.15 -14.56
C LEU A 244 2.63 11.05 -15.99
N ARG A 245 2.45 9.88 -16.64
CA ARG A 245 2.86 9.66 -18.05
C ARG A 245 2.00 10.44 -19.04
N ASN A 246 0.70 10.59 -18.78
CA ASN A 246 -0.21 11.35 -19.63
C ASN A 246 0.03 12.85 -19.48
N ALA A 247 0.32 13.31 -18.26
CA ALA A 247 0.79 14.68 -18.04
C ALA A 247 2.05 14.93 -18.89
N LEU A 248 3.04 14.03 -18.84
CA LEU A 248 4.22 14.09 -19.70
C LEU A 248 3.88 14.20 -21.19
N ALA A 249 2.98 13.35 -21.70
CA ALA A 249 2.57 13.35 -23.09
C ALA A 249 1.89 14.67 -23.51
N GLN A 250 1.08 15.26 -22.63
CA GLN A 250 0.46 16.57 -22.87
C GLN A 250 1.49 17.70 -22.87
N LEU A 251 2.47 17.64 -21.97
CA LEU A 251 3.53 18.65 -21.88
C LEU A 251 4.51 18.60 -23.06
N GLY A 252 4.67 17.46 -23.74
CA GLY A 252 5.53 17.32 -24.92
C GLY A 252 4.87 17.75 -26.25
N ALA A 253 3.55 17.98 -26.24
CA ALA A 253 2.79 18.37 -27.42
C ALA A 253 2.61 19.90 -27.54
N SER A 254 3.08 20.68 -26.56
CA SER A 254 3.04 22.15 -26.49
C SER A 254 4.42 22.79 -26.53
#